data_AF-A0A232M1N0-F1
#
_entry.id   AF-A0A232M1N0-F1
#
_cell.length_a   1.000
_cell.length_b   1.000
_cell.length_c   1.000
_cell.angle_alpha   90.00
_cell.angle_beta   90.00
_cell.angle_gamma   90.00
#
_symmetry.space_group_name_H-M   'P 1'
#
loop_
_entity.id
_entity.type
_entity.pdbx_description
1 polymer ?
#
loop_
_entity_poly.entity_id
_entity_poly.type
_entity_poly.pdbx_seq_one_letter_code
_entity_poly.pdbx_strand_id
1 'polypeptide(L)'
;MSSDPGSQLPPVHPLVRNVLRLSLSVKEYKLLHEYAIKRSPTAVQGLLPTPSRFDAIVDTRDRYTEAAVRDSLRVFLVTGLGSKLVNLVSRRSQRGSSNRSISRVALLLSPELRLALSLSLVLFLHRTLYRFFIRLRAHLRTEDAKPFRERNPRVSKVLTSRYAPAVGASVAGFALGICPQTGLRITLAIYTATRSLEFLYNVLDKKGWLEKKPRWFGSWLLMPVSCAQLFHAFLFDRETIPKWFGSIVFKLSPGYIQSRPQGFPADLHWPGKYEIVDSLATIATLQWP
;
A
#
# COMPACT_ATOMS: atom_id res chain seq x y z
N MET A 1 -16.15 -18.16 -46.20
CA MET A 1 -16.81 -16.96 -46.77
C MET A 1 -17.91 -16.53 -45.82
N SER A 2 -17.62 -15.55 -44.97
CA SER A 2 -18.60 -14.76 -44.22
C SER A 2 -17.92 -13.42 -43.92
N SER A 3 -17.83 -12.58 -44.94
CA SER A 3 -17.32 -11.22 -44.86
C SER A 3 -18.42 -10.34 -44.29
N ASP A 4 -18.30 -9.96 -43.01
CA ASP A 4 -19.15 -8.92 -42.45
C ASP A 4 -18.79 -7.57 -43.10
N PRO A 5 -19.76 -6.84 -43.67
CA PRO A 5 -19.51 -5.55 -44.29
C PRO A 5 -19.18 -4.54 -43.20
N GLY A 6 -18.06 -3.83 -43.39
CA GLY A 6 -17.59 -2.80 -42.48
C GLY A 6 -18.69 -1.77 -42.17
N SER A 7 -19.18 -1.80 -40.93
CA SER A 7 -19.96 -0.71 -40.38
C SER A 7 -19.04 0.50 -40.21
N GLN A 8 -19.03 1.39 -41.20
CA GLN A 8 -18.42 2.71 -41.06
C GLN A 8 -19.19 3.47 -39.98
N LEU A 9 -18.65 3.45 -38.76
CA LEU A 9 -19.15 4.21 -37.63
C LEU A 9 -18.97 5.71 -37.93
N PRO A 10 -19.96 6.57 -37.59
CA PRO A 10 -19.79 8.01 -37.72
C PRO A 10 -18.57 8.48 -36.91
N PRO A 11 -17.83 9.49 -37.38
CA PRO A 11 -16.56 9.91 -36.81
C PRO A 11 -16.78 10.55 -35.44
N VAL A 12 -16.79 9.74 -34.37
CA VAL A 12 -16.64 10.24 -33.01
C VAL A 12 -15.24 10.82 -32.89
N HIS A 13 -15.13 12.06 -32.40
CA HIS A 13 -13.84 12.70 -32.20
C HIS A 13 -12.89 11.76 -31.42
N PRO A 14 -11.65 11.56 -31.88
CA PRO A 14 -10.72 10.58 -31.33
C PRO A 14 -10.42 10.85 -29.84
N LEU A 15 -10.48 12.11 -29.42
CA LEU A 15 -10.31 12.51 -28.02
C LEU A 15 -11.45 12.01 -27.14
N VAL A 16 -12.70 12.22 -27.56
CA VAL A 16 -13.88 11.77 -26.80
C VAL A 16 -13.90 10.25 -26.69
N ARG A 17 -13.53 9.56 -27.77
CA ARG A 17 -13.34 8.10 -27.79
C ARG A 17 -12.30 7.66 -26.76
N ASN A 18 -11.15 8.31 -26.71
CA ASN A 18 -10.08 7.97 -25.76
C ASN A 18 -10.47 8.28 -24.31
N VAL A 19 -11.16 9.40 -24.05
CA VAL A 19 -11.64 9.74 -22.70
C VAL A 19 -12.68 8.72 -22.20
N LEU A 20 -13.62 8.32 -23.05
CA LEU A 20 -14.62 7.30 -22.72
C LEU A 20 -13.97 5.94 -22.41
N ARG A 21 -12.96 5.54 -23.19
CA ARG A 21 -12.18 4.31 -22.97
C ARG A 21 -11.48 4.30 -21.61
N LEU A 22 -10.84 5.41 -21.26
CA LEU A 22 -10.05 5.52 -20.03
C LEU A 22 -10.93 5.63 -18.78
N SER A 23 -12.13 6.20 -18.89
CA SER A 23 -13.01 6.46 -17.76
C SER A 23 -13.93 5.29 -17.39
N LEU A 24 -14.52 4.61 -18.39
CA LEU A 24 -15.63 3.67 -18.17
C LEU A 24 -15.29 2.24 -18.61
N SER A 25 -15.74 1.26 -17.81
CA SER A 25 -15.78 -0.13 -18.24
C SER A 25 -17.04 -0.43 -19.02
N VAL A 26 -16.97 -1.36 -19.99
CA VAL A 26 -18.15 -1.83 -20.74
C VAL A 26 -19.27 -2.30 -19.79
N LYS A 27 -18.91 -2.98 -18.69
CA LYS A 27 -19.89 -3.43 -17.68
C LYS A 27 -20.54 -2.27 -16.94
N GLU A 28 -19.77 -1.25 -16.60
CA GLU A 28 -20.27 -0.07 -15.89
C GLU A 28 -21.08 0.84 -16.80
N TYR A 29 -20.67 0.95 -18.06
CA TYR A 29 -21.44 1.66 -19.07
C TYR A 29 -22.82 1.04 -19.23
N LYS A 30 -22.93 -0.30 -19.26
CA LYS A 30 -24.23 -1.00 -19.27
C LYS A 30 -25.10 -0.60 -18.08
N LEU A 31 -24.54 -0.64 -16.86
CA LEU A 31 -25.27 -0.26 -15.64
C LEU A 31 -25.66 1.23 -15.63
N LEU A 32 -24.76 2.13 -16.05
CA LEU A 32 -25.03 3.55 -16.16
C LEU A 32 -26.06 3.86 -17.24
N HIS A 33 -26.03 3.14 -18.36
CA HIS A 33 -26.99 3.26 -19.44
C HIS A 33 -28.38 2.82 -18.98
N GLU A 34 -28.49 1.67 -18.30
CA GLU A 34 -29.74 1.22 -17.68
C GLU A 34 -30.28 2.21 -16.64
N TYR A 35 -29.39 2.76 -15.81
CA TYR A 35 -29.76 3.76 -14.81
C TYR A 35 -30.20 5.09 -15.46
N ALA A 36 -29.48 5.54 -16.49
CA ALA A 36 -29.80 6.75 -17.24
C ALA A 36 -31.13 6.62 -17.96
N ILE A 37 -31.42 5.50 -18.63
CA ILE A 37 -32.72 5.26 -19.27
C ILE A 37 -33.86 5.34 -18.26
N LYS A 38 -33.69 4.74 -17.07
CA LYS A 38 -34.71 4.77 -16.02
C LYS A 38 -35.02 6.16 -15.46
N ARG A 39 -34.05 7.09 -15.48
CA ARG A 39 -34.14 8.39 -14.80
C ARG A 39 -34.17 9.60 -15.75
N SER A 40 -33.88 9.40 -17.04
CA SER A 40 -33.70 10.50 -18.00
C SER A 40 -34.93 10.78 -18.86
N PRO A 41 -35.17 12.06 -19.23
CA PRO A 41 -36.19 12.42 -20.22
C PRO A 41 -35.91 11.79 -21.59
N THR A 42 -36.95 11.48 -22.35
CA THR A 42 -36.89 10.89 -23.69
C THR A 42 -35.98 11.63 -24.67
N ALA A 43 -35.81 12.94 -24.51
CA ALA A 43 -34.90 13.76 -25.32
C ALA A 43 -33.42 13.35 -25.19
N VAL A 44 -32.99 12.86 -24.01
CA VAL A 44 -31.58 12.47 -23.76
C VAL A 44 -31.34 11.00 -24.10
N GLN A 45 -32.38 10.18 -24.14
CA GLN A 45 -32.29 8.76 -24.47
C GLN A 45 -31.76 8.53 -25.90
N GLY A 46 -32.07 9.42 -26.84
CA GLY A 46 -31.58 9.34 -28.22
C GLY A 46 -30.11 9.72 -28.42
N LEU A 47 -29.50 10.45 -27.49
CA LEU A 47 -28.09 10.88 -27.56
C LEU A 47 -27.11 9.85 -26.96
N LEU A 48 -27.59 8.91 -26.14
CA LEU A 48 -26.74 7.93 -25.49
C LEU A 48 -26.39 6.78 -26.45
N PRO A 49 -25.10 6.46 -26.67
CA PRO A 49 -24.74 5.34 -27.52
C PRO A 49 -25.25 4.02 -26.93
N THR A 50 -25.84 3.16 -27.77
CA THR A 50 -26.26 1.82 -27.37
C THR A 50 -25.07 1.03 -26.81
N PRO A 51 -25.23 0.16 -25.79
CA PRO A 51 -24.12 -0.60 -25.21
C PRO A 51 -23.32 -1.43 -26.23
N SER A 52 -23.96 -1.91 -27.30
CA SER A 52 -23.28 -2.58 -28.42
C SER A 52 -22.39 -1.64 -29.24
N ARG A 53 -22.88 -0.41 -29.50
CA ARG A 53 -22.08 0.65 -30.14
C ARG A 53 -20.90 1.06 -29.26
N PHE A 54 -21.11 1.17 -27.94
CA PHE A 54 -20.03 1.45 -27.01
C PHE A 54 -18.97 0.35 -27.01
N ASP A 55 -19.38 -0.92 -27.03
CA ASP A 55 -18.44 -2.05 -27.09
C ASP A 55 -17.59 -1.99 -28.37
N ALA A 56 -18.19 -1.76 -29.54
CA ALA A 56 -17.45 -1.61 -30.81
C ALA A 56 -16.48 -0.40 -30.81
N ILE A 57 -16.80 0.68 -30.11
CA ILE A 57 -15.93 1.86 -29.99
C ILE A 57 -14.72 1.55 -29.09
N VAL A 58 -14.92 0.74 -28.05
CA VAL A 58 -13.93 0.38 -27.03
C VAL A 58 -13.12 -0.87 -27.40
N ASP A 59 -13.65 -1.77 -28.22
CA ASP A 59 -13.01 -3.03 -28.58
C ASP A 59 -11.73 -2.77 -29.40
N THR A 60 -10.61 -2.86 -28.69
CA THR A 60 -9.26 -2.74 -29.26
C THR A 60 -8.33 -3.72 -28.59
N ARG A 61 -7.24 -4.06 -29.29
CA ARG A 61 -6.23 -5.02 -28.85
C ARG A 61 -5.56 -4.66 -27.50
N ASP A 62 -5.68 -3.40 -27.04
CA ASP A 62 -5.00 -2.86 -25.85
C ASP A 62 -5.86 -2.67 -24.60
N ARG A 63 -6.93 -3.45 -24.47
CA ARG A 63 -7.82 -3.49 -23.29
C ARG A 63 -7.10 -3.55 -21.93
N TYR A 64 -5.93 -4.20 -21.85
CA TYR A 64 -5.17 -4.29 -20.59
C TYR A 64 -4.52 -2.96 -20.19
N THR A 65 -3.98 -2.20 -21.14
CA THR A 65 -3.36 -0.90 -20.86
C THR A 65 -4.43 0.09 -20.42
N GLU A 66 -5.59 0.08 -21.10
CA GLU A 66 -6.75 0.89 -20.71
C GLU A 66 -7.26 0.52 -19.31
N ALA A 67 -7.36 -0.78 -19.00
CA ALA A 67 -7.72 -1.22 -17.66
C ALA A 67 -6.71 -0.77 -16.60
N ALA A 68 -5.40 -0.82 -16.90
CA ALA A 68 -4.38 -0.37 -15.98
C ALA A 68 -4.47 1.14 -15.71
N VAL A 69 -4.69 1.97 -16.74
CA VAL A 69 -4.88 3.42 -16.60
C VAL A 69 -6.15 3.74 -15.81
N ARG A 70 -7.24 3.02 -16.10
CA ARG A 70 -8.52 3.22 -15.40
C ARG A 70 -8.42 2.85 -13.93
N ASP A 71 -7.79 1.72 -13.62
CA ASP A 71 -7.63 1.27 -12.24
C ASP A 71 -6.69 2.19 -11.46
N SER A 72 -5.61 2.71 -12.09
CA SER A 72 -4.74 3.71 -11.47
C SER A 72 -5.46 5.05 -11.25
N LEU A 73 -6.31 5.48 -12.19
CA LEU A 73 -7.13 6.69 -12.03
C LEU A 73 -8.13 6.54 -10.89
N ARG A 74 -8.76 5.37 -10.75
CA ARG A 74 -9.67 5.10 -9.63
C ARG A 74 -8.96 5.12 -8.30
N VAL A 75 -7.79 4.50 -8.22
CA VAL A 75 -7.00 4.52 -6.98
C VAL A 75 -6.61 5.95 -6.64
N PHE A 76 -6.21 6.75 -7.62
CA PHE A 76 -5.95 8.17 -7.42
C PHE A 76 -7.17 8.91 -6.85
N LEU A 77 -8.35 8.72 -7.45
CA LEU A 77 -9.58 9.38 -7.00
C LEU A 77 -10.03 8.89 -5.62
N VAL A 78 -10.04 7.57 -5.39
CA VAL A 78 -10.44 6.95 -4.11
C VAL A 78 -9.50 7.39 -2.99
N THR A 79 -8.19 7.34 -3.21
CA THR A 79 -7.22 7.80 -2.22
C THR A 79 -7.33 9.30 -1.98
N GLY A 80 -7.46 10.11 -3.04
CA GLY A 80 -7.60 11.56 -2.92
C GLY A 80 -8.85 11.98 -2.14
N LEU A 81 -10.01 11.39 -2.46
CA LEU A 81 -11.27 11.63 -1.75
C LEU A 81 -11.22 11.07 -0.33
N GLY A 82 -10.67 9.86 -0.14
CA GLY A 82 -10.49 9.23 1.16
C GLY A 82 -9.67 10.10 2.11
N SER A 83 -8.54 10.63 1.65
CA SER A 83 -7.72 11.58 2.42
C SER A 83 -8.50 12.84 2.82
N LYS A 84 -9.36 13.36 1.95
CA LYS A 84 -10.21 14.54 2.28
C LYS A 84 -11.28 14.19 3.32
N LEU A 85 -11.90 13.02 3.22
CA LEU A 85 -12.89 12.54 4.20
C LEU A 85 -12.26 12.30 5.57
N VAL A 86 -11.10 11.64 5.62
CA VAL A 86 -10.35 11.43 6.87
C VAL A 86 -10.00 12.77 7.53
N ASN A 87 -9.55 13.76 6.74
CA ASN A 87 -9.29 15.10 7.25
C ASN A 87 -10.55 15.82 7.76
N LEU A 88 -11.71 15.58 7.15
CA LEU A 88 -12.98 16.17 7.59
C LEU A 88 -13.46 15.53 8.91
N VAL A 89 -13.31 14.21 9.04
CA VAL A 89 -13.63 13.47 10.28
C VAL A 89 -12.67 13.85 11.41
N SER A 90 -11.37 13.93 11.14
CA SER A 90 -10.38 14.30 12.15
C SER A 90 -10.59 15.73 12.66
N ARG A 91 -10.94 16.67 11.78
CA ARG A 91 -11.34 18.05 12.17
C ARG A 91 -12.61 18.06 13.03
N ARG A 92 -13.57 17.19 12.74
CA ARG A 92 -14.79 17.05 13.55
C ARG A 92 -14.52 16.47 14.93
N SER A 93 -13.51 15.60 15.04
CA SER A 93 -13.05 15.01 16.30
C SER A 93 -12.16 15.95 17.12
N GLN A 94 -11.35 16.79 16.47
CA GLN A 94 -10.48 17.80 17.11
C GLN A 94 -11.20 19.13 17.34
N ARG A 95 -12.43 19.08 17.86
CA ARG A 95 -13.32 20.24 18.05
C ARG A 95 -12.84 21.30 19.06
N GLY A 96 -11.58 21.25 19.48
CA GLY A 96 -10.99 22.19 20.45
C GLY A 96 -9.52 22.55 20.22
N SER A 97 -8.87 22.17 19.10
CA SER A 97 -7.45 22.50 18.90
C SER A 97 -7.13 23.09 17.52
N SER A 98 -6.93 24.40 17.54
CA SER A 98 -6.24 25.26 16.57
C SER A 98 -6.91 25.54 15.21
N ASN A 99 -7.08 26.85 14.99
CA ASN A 99 -7.38 27.50 13.72
C ASN A 99 -6.16 27.38 12.78
N ARG A 100 -6.03 26.24 12.08
CA ARG A 100 -4.90 26.04 11.16
C ARG A 100 -5.17 26.82 9.87
N SER A 101 -4.41 27.90 9.66
CA SER A 101 -4.54 28.76 8.49
C SER A 101 -4.44 27.95 7.19
N ILE A 102 -5.38 28.19 6.28
CA ILE A 102 -5.42 27.57 4.96
C ILE A 102 -4.33 28.25 4.13
N SER A 103 -3.07 27.82 4.30
CA SER A 103 -2.00 28.20 3.39
C SER A 103 -2.33 27.65 2.00
N ARG A 104 -2.48 28.55 1.03
CA ARG A 104 -2.71 28.23 -0.39
C ARG A 104 -1.43 27.66 -0.99
N VAL A 105 -1.07 26.46 -0.56
CA VAL A 105 -0.01 25.68 -1.21
C VAL A 105 -0.53 25.21 -2.56
N ALA A 106 0.29 25.35 -3.61
CA ALA A 106 -0.03 24.86 -4.95
C ALA A 106 -0.59 23.43 -4.89
N LEU A 107 -1.67 23.16 -5.62
CA LEU A 107 -2.35 21.85 -5.59
C LEU A 107 -1.37 20.68 -5.79
N LEU A 108 -0.37 20.84 -6.66
CA LEU A 108 0.70 19.87 -6.93
C LEU A 108 1.70 19.65 -5.78
N LEU A 109 1.80 20.60 -4.84
CA LEU A 109 2.62 20.49 -3.63
C LEU A 109 1.85 19.89 -2.44
N SER A 110 0.53 19.68 -2.56
CA SER A 110 -0.24 19.13 -1.45
C SER A 110 0.19 17.69 -1.15
N PRO A 111 0.45 17.35 0.13
CA PRO A 111 0.96 16.03 0.51
C PRO A 111 -0.04 14.91 0.19
N GLU A 112 -1.33 15.21 0.24
CA GLU A 112 -2.42 14.28 -0.07
C GLU A 112 -2.46 13.92 -1.56
N LEU A 113 -2.29 14.91 -2.46
CA LEU A 113 -2.25 14.63 -3.89
C LEU A 113 -0.98 13.86 -4.27
N ARG A 114 0.15 14.13 -3.61
CA ARG A 114 1.38 13.37 -3.81
C ARG A 114 1.26 11.92 -3.36
N LEU A 115 0.55 11.65 -2.27
CA LEU A 115 0.24 10.30 -1.80
C LEU A 115 -0.70 9.56 -2.75
N ALA A 116 -1.78 10.21 -3.20
CA ALA A 116 -2.68 9.63 -4.19
C ALA A 116 -1.96 9.34 -5.51
N LEU A 117 -1.12 10.28 -5.97
CA LEU A 117 -0.31 10.15 -7.18
C LEU A 117 0.67 8.98 -7.07
N SER A 118 1.39 8.86 -5.95
CA SER A 118 2.39 7.79 -5.79
C SER A 118 1.74 6.41 -5.74
N LEU A 119 0.63 6.23 -5.02
CA LEU A 119 -0.09 4.94 -4.99
C LEU A 119 -0.64 4.57 -6.37
N SER A 120 -1.22 5.54 -7.09
CA SER A 120 -1.67 5.36 -8.46
C SER A 120 -0.51 4.97 -9.38
N LEU A 121 0.63 5.65 -9.26
CA LEU A 121 1.83 5.38 -10.05
C LEU A 121 2.41 3.99 -9.77
N VAL A 122 2.45 3.55 -8.50
CA VAL A 122 2.89 2.20 -8.12
C VAL A 122 2.04 1.15 -8.82
N LEU A 123 0.71 1.27 -8.78
CA LEU A 123 -0.17 0.30 -9.42
C LEU A 123 -0.04 0.31 -10.95
N PHE A 124 0.05 1.49 -11.54
CA PHE A 124 0.23 1.66 -12.98
C PHE A 124 1.55 1.03 -13.45
N LEU A 125 2.66 1.36 -12.78
CA LEU A 125 3.99 0.82 -13.09
C LEU A 125 4.02 -0.69 -12.85
N HIS A 126 3.45 -1.18 -11.75
CA HIS A 126 3.44 -2.61 -11.44
C HIS A 126 2.77 -3.41 -12.57
N ARG A 127 1.59 -2.99 -13.03
CA ARG A 127 0.84 -3.70 -14.08
C ARG A 127 1.49 -3.58 -15.45
N THR A 128 1.99 -2.40 -15.80
CA THR A 128 2.66 -2.17 -17.09
C THR A 128 3.98 -2.94 -17.17
N LEU A 129 4.82 -2.87 -16.13
CA LEU A 129 6.06 -3.63 -16.03
C LEU A 129 5.80 -5.14 -16.03
N TYR A 130 4.83 -5.62 -15.25
CA TYR A 130 4.49 -7.04 -15.22
C TYR A 130 4.12 -7.57 -16.61
N ARG A 131 3.26 -6.86 -17.35
CA ARG A 131 2.90 -7.20 -18.73
C ARG A 131 4.10 -7.11 -19.65
N PHE A 132 4.91 -6.06 -19.52
CA PHE A 132 6.11 -5.87 -20.32
C PHE A 132 7.07 -7.05 -20.15
N PHE A 133 7.36 -7.48 -18.92
CA PHE A 133 8.24 -8.63 -18.67
C PHE A 133 7.65 -9.96 -19.13
N ILE A 134 6.33 -10.16 -19.05
CA ILE A 134 5.67 -11.35 -19.63
C ILE A 134 5.84 -11.36 -21.15
N ARG A 135 5.55 -10.23 -21.81
CA ARG A 135 5.69 -10.09 -23.27
C ARG A 135 7.16 -10.26 -23.67
N LEU A 136 8.07 -9.57 -23.00
CA LEU A 136 9.51 -9.66 -23.24
C LEU A 136 9.98 -11.11 -23.13
N ARG A 137 9.57 -11.84 -22.09
CA ARG A 137 9.88 -13.25 -21.94
C ARG A 137 9.33 -14.11 -23.07
N ALA A 138 8.12 -13.82 -23.56
CA ALA A 138 7.54 -14.54 -24.69
C ALA A 138 8.36 -14.31 -25.97
N HIS A 139 8.73 -13.06 -26.27
CA HIS A 139 9.55 -12.72 -27.44
C HIS A 139 10.98 -13.28 -27.34
N LEU A 140 11.58 -13.29 -26.14
CA LEU A 140 12.92 -13.86 -25.92
C LEU A 140 12.96 -15.39 -26.06
N ARG A 141 11.80 -16.06 -26.03
CA ARG A 141 11.70 -17.51 -26.27
C ARG A 141 11.53 -17.86 -27.74
N THR A 142 11.18 -16.88 -28.59
CA THR A 142 11.06 -17.07 -30.03
C THR A 142 12.44 -17.32 -30.66
N GLU A 143 12.47 -18.07 -31.76
CA GLU A 143 13.68 -18.40 -32.51
C GLU A 143 14.39 -17.13 -33.06
N ASP A 144 13.62 -16.09 -33.39
CA ASP A 144 14.13 -14.78 -33.85
C ASP A 144 15.06 -14.09 -32.84
N ALA A 145 14.94 -14.41 -31.55
CA ALA A 145 15.73 -13.82 -30.47
C ALA A 145 17.00 -14.62 -30.12
N LYS A 146 17.35 -15.67 -30.89
CA LYS A 146 18.63 -16.40 -30.76
C LYS A 146 19.88 -15.51 -30.71
N PRO A 147 20.11 -14.55 -31.63
CA PRO A 147 21.33 -13.75 -31.60
C PRO A 147 21.48 -12.92 -30.31
N PHE A 148 20.38 -12.50 -29.69
CA PHE A 148 20.41 -11.80 -28.41
C PHE A 148 20.79 -12.73 -27.24
N ARG A 149 20.32 -13.99 -27.27
CA ARG A 149 20.64 -15.00 -26.23
C ARG A 149 22.12 -15.38 -26.25
N GLU A 150 22.68 -15.54 -27.45
CA GLU A 150 24.09 -15.87 -27.64
C GLU A 150 25.01 -14.72 -27.23
N ARG A 151 24.64 -13.48 -27.58
CA ARG A 151 25.40 -12.29 -27.19
C ARG A 151 25.42 -12.05 -25.68
N ASN A 152 24.32 -12.35 -24.98
CA ASN A 152 24.17 -12.09 -23.54
C ASN A 152 23.54 -13.28 -22.78
N PRO A 153 24.31 -14.33 -22.47
CA PRO A 153 23.77 -15.56 -21.85
C PRO A 153 23.27 -15.34 -20.42
N ARG A 154 23.93 -14.47 -19.64
CA ARG A 154 23.54 -14.20 -18.24
C ARG A 154 22.23 -13.43 -18.16
N VAL A 155 22.10 -12.36 -18.96
CA VAL A 155 20.91 -11.50 -18.97
C VAL A 155 19.71 -12.27 -19.51
N SER A 156 19.88 -13.04 -20.59
CA SER A 156 18.81 -13.87 -21.15
C SER A 156 18.33 -14.93 -20.16
N LYS A 157 19.22 -15.58 -19.41
CA LYS A 157 18.84 -16.54 -18.35
C LYS A 157 18.02 -15.89 -17.23
N VAL A 158 18.39 -14.68 -16.81
CA VAL A 158 17.63 -13.92 -15.80
C VAL A 158 16.25 -13.54 -16.34
N LEU A 159 16.18 -12.94 -17.53
CA LEU A 159 14.92 -12.47 -18.13
C LEU A 159 13.95 -13.61 -18.50
N THR A 160 14.46 -14.80 -18.80
CA THR A 160 13.63 -15.98 -19.12
C THR A 160 13.19 -16.77 -17.89
N SER A 161 13.71 -16.44 -16.70
CA SER A 161 13.38 -17.11 -15.44
C SER A 161 11.89 -16.98 -15.06
N ARG A 162 11.40 -17.91 -14.23
CA ARG A 162 10.00 -17.91 -13.77
C ARG A 162 9.63 -16.63 -13.02
N TYR A 163 10.57 -16.11 -12.24
CA TYR A 163 10.35 -15.01 -11.30
C TYR A 163 10.63 -13.62 -11.90
N ALA A 164 11.22 -13.53 -13.09
CA ALA A 164 11.57 -12.25 -13.72
C ALA A 164 10.41 -11.25 -13.80
N PRO A 165 9.17 -11.62 -14.21
CA PRO A 165 8.08 -10.66 -14.24
C PRO A 165 7.67 -10.14 -12.87
N ALA A 166 7.70 -11.00 -11.85
CA ALA A 166 7.34 -10.61 -10.48
C ALA A 166 8.40 -9.68 -9.88
N VAL A 167 9.69 -10.03 -10.01
CA VAL A 167 10.81 -9.21 -9.52
C VAL A 167 10.87 -7.88 -10.27
N GLY A 168 10.74 -7.90 -11.60
CA GLY A 168 10.72 -6.68 -12.41
C GLY A 168 9.55 -5.75 -12.08
N ALA A 169 8.37 -6.31 -11.80
CA ALA A 169 7.21 -5.53 -11.38
C ALA A 169 7.34 -4.97 -9.94
N SER A 170 8.20 -5.56 -9.09
CA SER A 170 8.45 -5.06 -7.73
C SER A 170 9.24 -3.74 -7.71
N VAL A 171 9.98 -3.44 -8.78
CA VAL A 171 10.66 -2.15 -9.00
C VAL A 171 9.67 -0.98 -9.02
N ALA A 172 8.40 -1.22 -9.35
CA ALA A 172 7.35 -0.21 -9.22
C ALA A 172 7.23 0.37 -7.80
N GLY A 173 7.66 -0.38 -6.77
CA GLY A 173 7.69 0.08 -5.38
C GLY A 173 8.57 1.31 -5.15
N PHE A 174 9.59 1.56 -5.99
CA PHE A 174 10.41 2.77 -5.88
C PHE A 174 9.61 4.07 -6.10
N ALA A 175 8.45 3.99 -6.77
CA ALA A 175 7.55 5.14 -6.90
C ALA A 175 6.98 5.65 -5.55
N LEU A 176 6.98 4.81 -4.50
CA LEU A 176 6.67 5.25 -3.13
C LEU A 176 7.69 6.26 -2.58
N GLY A 177 8.88 6.34 -3.19
CA GLY A 177 9.90 7.35 -2.90
C GLY A 177 9.46 8.79 -3.20
N ILE A 178 8.34 9.00 -3.88
CA ILE A 178 7.76 10.33 -4.16
C ILE A 178 6.87 10.83 -3.00
N CYS A 179 6.38 9.96 -2.10
CA CYS A 179 5.44 10.30 -1.02
C CYS A 179 6.04 11.24 0.05
N PRO A 180 5.67 12.50 0.27
CA PRO A 180 6.29 13.33 1.33
C PRO A 180 6.09 12.77 2.77
N GLN A 181 5.15 11.83 2.94
CA GLN A 181 4.79 11.05 4.14
C GLN A 181 5.90 10.18 4.78
N THR A 182 6.93 10.71 5.48
CA THR A 182 8.01 9.86 6.06
C THR A 182 7.50 8.75 6.98
N GLY A 183 6.51 9.04 7.83
CA GLY A 183 5.93 8.04 8.75
C GLY A 183 5.21 6.91 8.03
N LEU A 184 4.38 7.22 7.01
CA LEU A 184 3.67 6.19 6.24
C LEU A 184 4.62 5.31 5.44
N ARG A 185 5.71 5.87 4.89
CA ARG A 185 6.71 5.07 4.16
C ARG A 185 7.33 4.01 5.05
N ILE A 186 7.75 4.39 6.26
CA ILE A 186 8.40 3.47 7.20
C ILE A 186 7.41 2.38 7.62
N THR A 187 6.19 2.75 8.02
CA THR A 187 5.17 1.77 8.41
C THR A 187 4.81 0.83 7.26
N LEU A 188 4.66 1.34 6.04
CA LEU A 188 4.37 0.51 4.87
C LEU A 188 5.55 -0.40 4.52
N ALA A 189 6.78 0.08 4.62
CA ALA A 189 7.98 -0.71 4.38
C ALA A 189 8.09 -1.86 5.39
N ILE A 190 7.91 -1.57 6.69
CA ILE A 190 7.89 -2.59 7.74
C ILE A 190 6.75 -3.57 7.51
N TYR A 191 5.53 -3.08 7.25
CA TYR A 191 4.36 -3.94 7.04
C TYR A 191 4.52 -4.87 5.84
N THR A 192 4.98 -4.34 4.70
CA THR A 192 5.19 -5.13 3.48
C THR A 192 6.35 -6.10 3.61
N ALA A 193 7.45 -5.70 4.28
CA ALA A 193 8.56 -6.59 4.60
C ALA A 193 8.08 -7.76 5.48
N THR A 194 7.41 -7.49 6.59
CA THR A 194 6.89 -8.52 7.50
C THR A 194 5.90 -9.45 6.78
N ARG A 195 4.97 -8.90 5.99
CA ARG A 195 4.03 -9.73 5.21
C ARG A 195 4.73 -10.56 4.14
N SER A 196 5.75 -10.01 3.47
CA SER A 196 6.53 -10.78 2.50
C SER A 196 7.30 -11.93 3.14
N LEU A 197 7.83 -11.72 4.36
CA LEU A 197 8.52 -12.74 5.14
C LEU A 197 7.55 -13.85 5.57
N GLU A 198 6.33 -13.49 5.97
CA GLU A 198 5.27 -14.45 6.28
C GLU A 198 4.91 -15.30 5.06
N PHE A 199 4.73 -14.70 3.89
CA PHE A 199 4.47 -15.45 2.66
C PHE A 199 5.65 -16.35 2.27
N LEU A 200 6.89 -15.87 2.43
CA LEU A 200 8.09 -16.65 2.19
C LEU A 200 8.16 -17.85 3.14
N TYR A 201 7.93 -17.63 4.43
CA TYR A 201 7.88 -18.67 5.45
C TYR A 201 6.81 -19.72 5.11
N ASN A 202 5.59 -19.30 4.74
CA ASN A 202 4.52 -20.21 4.35
C ASN A 202 4.84 -21.02 3.09
N VAL A 203 5.59 -20.46 2.14
CA VAL A 203 6.04 -21.18 0.94
C VAL A 203 7.14 -22.19 1.28
N LEU A 204 8.08 -21.84 2.16
CA LEU A 204 9.13 -22.75 2.62
C LEU A 204 8.54 -23.93 3.40
N ASP A 205 7.56 -23.67 4.25
CA ASP A 205 6.83 -24.69 5.01
C ASP A 205 6.11 -25.67 4.08
N LYS A 206 5.35 -25.15 3.09
CA LYS A 206 4.67 -25.98 2.08
C LYS A 206 5.60 -26.82 1.22
N LYS A 207 6.86 -26.41 1.05
CA LYS A 207 7.86 -27.17 0.28
C LYS A 207 8.57 -28.25 1.11
N GLY A 208 8.27 -28.36 2.41
CA GLY A 208 8.93 -29.31 3.32
C GLY A 208 10.30 -28.84 3.80
N TRP A 209 10.72 -27.60 3.52
CA TRP A 209 12.06 -27.12 3.91
C TRP A 209 12.18 -26.87 5.41
N LEU A 210 11.04 -26.77 6.10
CA LEU A 210 10.92 -26.52 7.55
C LEU A 210 10.45 -27.75 8.33
N GLU A 211 10.55 -28.96 7.77
CA GLU A 211 10.13 -30.21 8.43
C GLU A 211 10.84 -30.47 9.77
N LYS A 212 12.10 -30.04 9.91
CA LYS A 212 12.88 -30.20 11.15
C LYS A 212 12.71 -29.05 12.15
N LYS A 213 11.58 -28.32 12.12
CA LYS A 213 11.37 -27.25 13.10
C LYS A 213 11.07 -27.83 14.49
N PRO A 214 11.64 -27.27 15.56
CA PRO A 214 11.24 -27.64 16.90
C PRO A 214 9.79 -27.22 17.15
N ARG A 215 9.04 -28.03 17.91
CA ARG A 215 7.59 -27.83 18.13
C ARG A 215 7.23 -26.47 18.76
N TRP A 216 8.18 -25.83 19.44
CA TRP A 216 8.02 -24.50 20.05
C TRP A 216 8.25 -23.34 19.07
N PHE A 217 8.85 -23.58 17.89
CA PHE A 217 9.15 -22.54 16.91
C PHE A 217 7.96 -22.34 15.95
N GLY A 218 7.26 -21.22 16.12
CA GLY A 218 6.08 -20.89 15.33
C GLY A 218 5.55 -19.49 15.62
N SER A 219 4.35 -19.18 15.11
CA SER A 219 3.74 -17.85 15.23
C SER A 219 3.55 -17.38 16.68
N TRP A 220 3.49 -18.29 17.64
CA TRP A 220 3.40 -17.95 19.05
C TRP A 220 4.64 -17.21 19.56
N LEU A 221 5.84 -17.44 18.99
CA LEU A 221 7.10 -16.83 19.42
C LEU A 221 7.18 -15.32 19.07
N LEU A 222 6.37 -14.85 18.13
CA LEU A 222 6.29 -13.42 17.82
C LEU A 222 5.79 -12.60 19.01
N MET A 223 4.88 -13.15 19.82
CA MET A 223 4.36 -12.46 21.01
C MET A 223 5.45 -12.23 22.06
N PRO A 224 6.16 -13.26 22.60
CA PRO A 224 7.19 -13.04 23.59
C PRO A 224 8.36 -12.21 23.04
N VAL A 225 8.74 -12.36 21.77
CA VAL A 225 9.80 -11.52 21.18
C VAL A 225 9.37 -10.05 21.09
N SER A 226 8.15 -9.76 20.64
CA SER A 226 7.66 -8.37 20.59
C SER A 226 7.48 -7.78 21.99
N CYS A 227 6.96 -8.56 22.95
CA CYS A 227 6.91 -8.17 24.36
C CYS A 227 8.30 -7.90 24.92
N ALA A 228 9.29 -8.76 24.65
CA ALA A 228 10.67 -8.58 25.12
C ALA A 228 11.30 -7.31 24.53
N GLN A 229 11.13 -7.05 23.24
CA GLN A 229 11.60 -5.80 22.60
C GLN A 229 10.95 -4.57 23.23
N LEU A 230 9.67 -4.67 23.55
CA LEU A 230 8.90 -3.58 24.13
C LEU A 230 9.24 -3.36 25.62
N PHE A 231 9.58 -4.42 26.37
CA PHE A 231 10.16 -4.28 27.71
C PHE A 231 11.60 -3.77 27.68
N HIS A 232 12.40 -4.21 26.71
CA HIS A 232 13.76 -3.70 26.51
C HIS A 232 13.73 -2.19 26.22
N ALA A 233 12.87 -1.74 25.31
CA ALA A 233 12.66 -0.32 25.06
C ALA A 233 12.13 0.42 26.30
N PHE A 234 11.39 -0.26 27.19
CA PHE A 234 10.84 0.35 28.41
C PHE A 234 11.92 0.62 29.45
N LEU A 235 12.88 -0.28 29.56
CA LEU A 235 14.01 -0.14 30.48
C LEU A 235 15.08 0.80 29.91
N PHE A 236 15.49 0.62 28.66
CA PHE A 236 16.67 1.30 28.10
C PHE A 236 16.34 2.55 27.28
N ASP A 237 15.25 2.56 26.51
CA ASP A 237 14.96 3.58 25.49
C ASP A 237 13.52 4.13 25.62
N ARG A 238 13.19 4.69 26.79
CA ARG A 238 11.83 5.11 27.16
C ARG A 238 11.16 6.04 26.14
N GLU A 239 11.95 6.88 25.48
CA GLU A 239 11.46 7.86 24.49
C GLU A 239 10.86 7.18 23.24
N THR A 240 11.19 5.92 22.98
CA THR A 240 10.70 5.16 21.82
C THR A 240 9.36 4.48 22.06
N ILE A 241 8.88 4.43 23.30
CA ILE A 241 7.68 3.68 23.67
C ILE A 241 6.40 4.50 23.54
N PRO A 242 5.30 3.83 23.13
CA PRO A 242 4.01 4.47 23.18
C PRO A 242 3.58 4.72 24.64
N LYS A 243 3.24 5.98 24.96
CA LYS A 243 2.90 6.44 26.32
C LYS A 243 1.86 5.59 27.05
N TRP A 244 0.92 4.98 26.31
CA TRP A 244 -0.09 4.11 26.88
C TRP A 244 0.53 2.88 27.57
N PHE A 245 1.60 2.32 27.03
CA PHE A 245 2.19 1.09 27.54
C PHE A 245 2.78 1.30 28.94
N GLY A 246 3.62 2.32 29.12
CA GLY A 246 4.17 2.67 30.44
C GLY A 246 3.07 2.91 31.47
N SER A 247 1.99 3.60 31.08
CA SER A 247 0.85 3.83 31.98
C SER A 247 0.14 2.53 32.41
N ILE A 248 0.06 1.52 31.53
CA ILE A 248 -0.53 0.22 31.85
C ILE A 248 0.40 -0.56 32.78
N VAL A 249 1.70 -0.60 32.49
CA VAL A 249 2.69 -1.28 33.34
C VAL A 249 2.63 -0.74 34.76
N PHE A 250 2.67 0.58 34.94
CA PHE A 250 2.59 1.21 36.26
C PHE A 250 1.25 1.04 36.98
N LYS A 251 0.16 0.80 36.24
CA LYS A 251 -1.16 0.48 36.83
C LYS A 251 -1.24 -0.97 37.29
N LEU A 252 -0.55 -1.88 36.60
CA LEU A 252 -0.51 -3.31 36.92
C LEU A 252 0.55 -3.65 37.98
N SER A 253 1.46 -2.73 38.30
CA SER A 253 2.56 -2.96 39.24
C SER A 253 2.46 -2.23 40.61
N PRO A 254 1.27 -2.01 41.21
CA PRO A 254 1.17 -1.23 42.45
C PRO A 254 1.87 -1.90 43.65
N GLY A 255 2.00 -3.23 43.64
CA GLY A 255 2.71 -3.96 44.70
C GLY A 255 4.24 -3.96 44.57
N TYR A 256 4.77 -3.72 43.37
CA TYR A 256 6.21 -3.72 43.12
C TYR A 256 6.82 -2.32 43.18
N ILE A 257 6.03 -1.29 42.83
CA ILE A 257 6.45 0.10 42.87
C ILE A 257 5.78 0.75 44.06
N GLN A 258 6.53 0.85 45.16
CA GLN A 258 6.04 1.38 46.42
C GLN A 258 5.76 2.88 46.29
N SER A 259 4.54 3.27 46.68
CA SER A 259 4.21 4.68 46.87
C SER A 259 4.93 5.25 48.09
N ARG A 260 5.16 6.57 48.09
CA ARG A 260 5.76 7.27 49.24
C ARG A 260 5.01 6.90 50.53
N PRO A 261 5.69 6.39 51.56
CA PRO A 261 5.04 6.02 52.82
C PRO A 261 4.56 7.26 53.58
N GLN A 262 3.47 7.12 54.35
CA GLN A 262 2.76 8.24 54.99
C GLN A 262 3.58 8.99 56.08
N GLY A 263 4.65 8.39 56.60
CA GLY A 263 5.54 8.99 57.61
C GLY A 263 6.91 9.43 57.08
N PHE A 264 7.14 9.41 55.76
CA PHE A 264 8.44 9.77 55.21
C PHE A 264 8.64 11.30 55.28
N PRO A 265 9.75 11.80 55.85
CA PRO A 265 10.01 13.23 55.98
C PRO A 265 9.87 13.94 54.64
N ALA A 266 9.24 15.12 54.65
CA ALA A 266 8.97 15.91 53.44
C ALA A 266 10.25 16.28 52.70
N ASP A 267 11.32 16.52 53.45
CA ASP A 267 12.62 17.02 52.99
C ASP A 267 13.47 15.98 52.24
N LEU A 268 13.19 14.68 52.40
CA LEU A 268 13.90 13.63 51.68
C LEU A 268 13.18 13.27 50.38
N HIS A 269 13.97 13.09 49.31
CA HIS A 269 13.49 12.65 48.01
C HIS A 269 13.05 11.19 48.06
N TRP A 270 11.84 10.91 47.55
CA TRP A 270 11.37 9.55 47.32
C TRP A 270 11.36 9.29 45.81
N PRO A 271 11.93 8.18 45.33
CA PRO A 271 12.10 7.96 43.90
C PRO A 271 10.76 7.88 43.18
N GLY A 272 10.68 8.57 42.04
CA GLY A 272 9.52 8.50 41.16
C GLY A 272 9.40 7.13 40.49
N LYS A 273 8.18 6.77 40.03
CA LYS A 273 7.95 5.48 39.34
C LYS A 273 8.90 5.24 38.16
N TYR A 274 9.23 6.32 37.44
CA TYR A 274 10.15 6.28 36.30
C TYR A 274 11.62 6.22 36.74
N GLU A 275 11.99 6.91 37.82
CA GLU A 275 13.37 6.87 38.35
C GLU A 275 13.74 5.46 38.85
N ILE A 276 12.75 4.72 39.38
CA ILE A 276 12.92 3.30 39.75
C ILE A 276 13.18 2.43 38.51
N VAL A 277 12.58 2.75 37.36
CA VAL A 277 12.84 2.01 36.12
C VAL A 277 14.21 2.38 35.55
N ASP A 278 14.59 3.66 35.63
CA ASP A 278 15.89 4.14 35.18
C ASP A 278 17.03 3.54 36.04
N SER A 279 16.79 3.32 37.35
CA SER A 279 17.76 2.65 38.21
C SER A 279 17.91 1.17 37.88
N LEU A 280 16.84 0.46 37.49
CA LEU A 280 16.93 -0.92 36.98
C LEU A 280 17.79 -1.00 35.71
N ALA A 281 17.60 -0.06 34.79
CA ALA A 281 18.44 0.03 33.59
C ALA A 281 19.91 0.25 33.96
N THR A 282 20.17 1.12 34.94
CA THR A 282 21.53 1.39 35.45
C THR A 282 22.15 0.16 36.11
N ILE A 283 21.38 -0.60 36.91
CA ILE A 283 21.85 -1.84 37.53
C ILE A 283 22.19 -2.88 36.46
N ALA A 284 21.34 -3.00 35.43
CA ALA A 284 21.56 -3.92 34.32
C ALA A 284 22.79 -3.56 33.48
N THR A 285 23.04 -2.27 33.20
CA THR A 285 24.25 -1.84 32.48
C THR A 285 25.52 -2.03 33.30
N LEU A 286 25.43 -1.92 34.62
CA LEU A 286 26.53 -2.23 35.54
C LEU A 286 26.80 -3.74 35.68
N GLN A 287 26.04 -4.61 35.00
CA GLN A 287 26.16 -6.07 35.07
C GLN A 287 26.16 -6.59 36.51
N TRP A 288 25.35 -5.98 37.37
CA TRP A 288 25.25 -6.42 38.75
C TRP A 288 24.64 -7.84 38.79
N PRO A 289 25.25 -8.80 39.52
CA PRO A 289 24.80 -10.19 39.58
C PRO A 289 23.46 -10.36 40.31
#